data_AF-A0A7C3KSQ4-F1
#
_entry.id   AF-A0A7C3KSQ4-F1
#
_cell.length_a   1.000
_cell.length_b   1.000
_cell.length_c   1.000
_cell.angle_alpha   90.00
_cell.angle_beta   90.00
_cell.angle_gamma   90.00
#
_symmetry.space_group_name_H-M   'P 1'
#
loop_
_entity.id
_entity.type
_entity.pdbx_description
1 polymer ?
#
loop_
_entity_poly.entity_id
_entity_poly.type
_entity_poly.pdbx_seq_one_letter_code
_entity_poly.pdbx_strand_id
1 'polypeptide(L)'
;MFSGLLLIHSALRYVALLLILTAIFRSLSGWLGKRPYTPADRKVSLFTVITVHTQLVIGLILYFQSTWVKAGLADMGAAMKDKLLRFWTVEHISMMVIAIVLITIGSVSAKKAPTDLAKHKRTAILFILALLLILASIPWPFMATGVGRSWI
;
A
#
# COMPACT_ATOMS: atom_id res chain seq x y z
N MET A 1 24.59 -6.60 -4.24
CA MET A 1 24.33 -5.24 -4.78
C MET A 1 22.83 -5.03 -4.75
N PHE A 2 22.32 -3.96 -4.13
CA PHE A 2 20.89 -3.62 -4.25
C PHE A 2 20.61 -3.38 -5.74
N SER A 3 19.67 -4.13 -6.31
CA SER A 3 19.24 -3.84 -7.68
C SER A 3 18.66 -2.43 -7.72
N GLY A 4 18.91 -1.67 -8.80
CA GLY A 4 18.31 -0.34 -8.95
C GLY A 4 16.79 -0.38 -8.80
N LEU A 5 16.16 -1.50 -9.16
CA LEU A 5 14.74 -1.77 -8.97
C LEU A 5 14.32 -1.79 -7.48
N LEU A 6 15.11 -2.44 -6.60
CA LEU A 6 14.83 -2.49 -5.17
C LEU A 6 14.94 -1.11 -4.53
N LEU A 7 15.94 -0.31 -4.93
CA LEU A 7 16.09 1.08 -4.50
C LEU A 7 14.87 1.91 -4.93
N ILE A 8 14.45 1.81 -6.19
CA ILE A 8 13.26 2.51 -6.71
C ILE A 8 12.01 2.10 -5.93
N HIS A 9 11.80 0.80 -5.69
CA HIS A 9 10.66 0.31 -4.91
C HIS A 9 10.64 0.87 -3.48
N SER A 10 11.82 0.88 -2.82
CA SER A 10 11.99 1.38 -1.47
C SER A 10 11.74 2.90 -1.39
N ALA A 11 12.25 3.67 -2.35
CA ALA A 11 11.99 5.11 -2.45
C ALA A 11 10.51 5.41 -2.75
N LEU A 12 9.91 4.68 -3.69
CA LEU A 12 8.52 4.87 -4.10
C LEU A 12 7.53 4.60 -2.96
N ARG A 13 7.89 3.75 -1.98
CA ARG A 13 7.10 3.53 -0.76
C ARG A 13 6.85 4.83 -0.01
N TYR A 14 7.87 5.68 0.12
CA TYR A 14 7.73 6.94 0.84
C TYR A 14 6.85 7.94 0.09
N VAL A 15 6.92 7.96 -1.24
CA VAL A 15 6.00 8.73 -2.09
C VAL A 15 4.56 8.23 -1.90
N ALA A 16 4.35 6.91 -1.90
CA ALA A 16 3.04 6.31 -1.65
C ALA A 16 2.49 6.71 -0.28
N LEU A 17 3.29 6.58 0.78
CA LEU A 17 2.90 6.96 2.15
C LEU A 17 2.53 8.44 2.24
N LEU A 18 3.33 9.33 1.64
CA LEU A 18 3.05 10.77 1.63
C LEU A 18 1.71 11.08 0.95
N LEU A 19 1.43 10.48 -0.21
CA LEU A 19 0.19 10.67 -0.94
C LEU A 19 -1.02 10.11 -0.19
N ILE A 20 -0.90 8.91 0.40
CA ILE A 20 -1.96 8.30 1.23
C ILE A 20 -2.28 9.20 2.43
N LEU A 21 -1.26 9.66 3.16
CA LEU A 21 -1.44 10.57 4.30
C LEU A 21 -2.08 11.89 3.89
N THR A 22 -1.67 12.46 2.75
CA THR A 22 -2.26 13.69 2.20
C THR A 22 -3.73 13.47 1.83
N ALA A 23 -4.06 12.34 1.20
CA ALA A 23 -5.43 11.99 0.85
C ALA A 23 -6.31 11.81 2.11
N ILE A 24 -5.79 11.15 3.14
CA ILE A 24 -6.48 10.97 4.43
C ILE A 24 -6.71 12.31 5.11
N PHE A 25 -5.67 13.15 5.22
CA PHE A 25 -5.79 14.46 5.85
C PHE A 25 -6.85 15.34 5.18
N ARG A 26 -6.80 15.43 3.84
CA ARG A 26 -7.77 16.22 3.06
C ARG A 26 -9.18 15.67 3.18
N SER A 27 -9.33 14.35 3.11
CA SER A 27 -10.64 13.70 3.20
C SER A 27 -11.26 13.78 4.60
N LEU A 28 -10.49 13.60 5.67
CA LEU A 28 -10.95 13.82 7.04
C LEU A 28 -11.33 15.29 7.27
N SER A 29 -10.49 16.22 6.83
CA SER A 29 -10.78 17.66 6.96
C SER A 29 -12.05 18.06 6.20
N GLY A 30 -12.26 17.52 5.00
CA GLY A 30 -13.46 17.75 4.22
C GLY A 30 -14.70 17.09 4.80
N TRP A 31 -14.56 15.89 5.38
CA TRP A 31 -15.66 15.18 6.03
C TRP A 31 -16.10 15.87 7.32
N LEU A 32 -15.18 16.14 8.25
CA LEU A 32 -15.49 16.74 9.55
C LEU A 32 -15.86 18.21 9.43
N GLY A 33 -15.18 18.94 8.53
CA GLY A 33 -15.44 20.35 8.26
C GLY A 33 -16.57 20.61 7.26
N LYS A 34 -17.25 19.57 6.76
CA LYS A 34 -18.32 19.66 5.74
C LYS A 34 -17.93 20.52 4.52
N ARG A 35 -16.68 20.42 4.07
CA ARG A 35 -16.15 21.23 2.96
C ARG A 35 -16.59 20.63 1.61
N PRO A 36 -16.70 21.44 0.55
CA PRO A 36 -16.97 20.94 -0.79
C PRO A 36 -15.82 20.06 -1.28
N TYR A 37 -16.15 19.05 -2.09
CA TYR A 37 -15.16 18.14 -2.67
C TYR A 37 -14.59 18.76 -3.94
N THR A 38 -13.30 19.05 -3.93
CA THR A 38 -12.65 19.83 -4.98
C THR A 38 -11.92 18.93 -5.99
N PRO A 39 -11.57 19.47 -7.18
CA PRO A 39 -10.69 18.77 -8.12
C PRO A 39 -9.34 18.39 -7.51
N ALA A 40 -8.83 19.14 -6.52
CA ALA A 40 -7.59 18.82 -5.84
C ALA A 40 -7.71 17.52 -5.02
N ASP A 41 -8.83 17.30 -4.34
CA ASP A 41 -9.08 16.05 -3.59
C ASP A 41 -9.11 14.84 -4.53
N ARG A 42 -9.74 15.00 -5.69
CA ARG A 42 -9.75 13.99 -6.76
C ARG A 42 -8.35 13.69 -7.28
N LYS A 43 -7.53 14.73 -7.53
CA LYS A 43 -6.16 14.58 -8.05
C LYS A 43 -5.26 13.85 -7.05
N VAL A 44 -5.32 14.20 -5.77
CA VAL A 44 -4.54 13.51 -4.74
C VAL A 44 -4.94 12.02 -4.66
N SER A 45 -6.24 11.71 -4.68
CA SER A 45 -6.72 10.32 -4.73
C SER A 45 -6.28 9.59 -6.00
N LEU A 46 -6.23 10.27 -7.15
CA LEU A 46 -5.77 9.71 -8.41
C LEU A 46 -4.27 9.39 -8.37
N PHE A 47 -3.43 10.34 -7.95
CA PHE A 47 -1.99 10.11 -7.83
C PHE A 47 -1.67 9.01 -6.82
N THR A 48 -2.44 8.93 -5.72
CA THR A 48 -2.32 7.81 -4.78
C THR A 48 -2.53 6.46 -5.47
N VAL A 49 -3.63 6.31 -6.23
CA VAL A 49 -3.91 5.08 -6.99
C VAL A 49 -2.79 4.75 -7.98
N ILE A 50 -2.34 5.74 -8.76
CA ILE A 50 -1.24 5.56 -9.72
C ILE A 50 0.01 5.06 -9.01
N THR A 51 0.45 5.77 -7.96
CA THR A 51 1.67 5.43 -7.23
C THR A 51 1.61 4.04 -6.60
N VAL A 52 0.50 3.65 -5.96
CA VAL A 52 0.42 2.32 -5.34
C VAL A 52 0.33 1.19 -6.38
N HIS A 53 -0.24 1.44 -7.56
CA HIS A 53 -0.22 0.47 -8.66
C HIS A 53 1.17 0.36 -9.29
N THR A 54 1.88 1.47 -9.50
CA THR A 54 3.29 1.44 -9.92
C THR A 54 4.14 0.67 -8.89
N GLN A 55 3.91 0.90 -7.60
CA GLN A 55 4.57 0.18 -6.52
C GLN A 55 4.29 -1.32 -6.59
N LEU A 56 3.05 -1.72 -6.87
CA LEU A 56 2.68 -3.12 -7.05
C LEU A 56 3.41 -3.78 -8.22
N VAL A 57 3.45 -3.12 -9.39
CA VAL A 57 4.12 -3.67 -10.57
C VAL A 57 5.60 -3.91 -10.29
N ILE A 58 6.29 -2.93 -9.69
CA ILE A 58 7.69 -3.08 -9.31
C ILE A 58 7.85 -4.17 -8.23
N GLY A 59 6.95 -4.21 -7.25
CA GLY A 59 6.93 -5.21 -6.19
C GLY A 59 6.72 -6.63 -6.72
N LEU A 60 5.89 -6.82 -7.74
CA LEU A 60 5.68 -8.12 -8.40
C LEU A 60 6.95 -8.58 -9.12
N ILE A 61 7.64 -7.68 -9.83
CA ILE A 61 8.92 -8.00 -10.46
C ILE A 61 9.94 -8.47 -9.40
N LEU A 62 10.03 -7.76 -8.26
CA LEU A 62 10.89 -8.15 -7.15
C LEU A 62 10.46 -9.48 -6.50
N TYR A 63 9.16 -9.70 -6.37
CA TYR A 63 8.57 -10.91 -5.81
C TYR A 63 8.99 -12.15 -6.61
N PHE A 64 8.86 -12.12 -7.94
CA PHE A 64 9.26 -13.24 -8.79
C PHE A 64 10.79 -13.43 -8.90
N GLN A 65 11.59 -12.41 -8.59
CA GLN A 65 13.05 -12.53 -8.53
C GLN A 65 13.57 -13.00 -7.17
N SER A 66 12.77 -12.85 -6.11
CA SER A 66 13.16 -13.13 -4.73
C SER A 66 13.49 -14.61 -4.50
N THR A 67 14.67 -14.88 -3.95
CA THR A 67 15.09 -16.24 -3.57
C THR A 67 14.22 -16.83 -2.47
N TRP A 68 13.76 -16.00 -1.52
CA TRP A 68 12.86 -16.43 -0.44
C TRP A 68 11.49 -16.83 -0.97
N VAL A 69 10.95 -16.08 -1.93
CA VAL A 69 9.68 -16.41 -2.57
C VAL A 69 9.81 -17.68 -3.39
N LYS A 70 10.87 -17.83 -4.19
CA LYS A 70 11.12 -19.06 -4.95
C LYS A 70 11.24 -20.28 -4.04
N ALA A 71 11.96 -20.16 -2.93
CA ALA A 71 12.08 -21.24 -1.94
C ALA A 71 10.72 -21.56 -1.28
N GLY A 72 9.95 -20.54 -0.90
CA GLY A 72 8.63 -20.73 -0.29
C GLY A 72 7.63 -21.37 -1.25
N LEU A 73 7.64 -21.00 -2.53
CA LEU A 73 6.77 -21.60 -3.55
C LEU A 73 7.15 -23.04 -3.89
N ALA A 74 8.42 -23.43 -3.73
CA ALA A 74 8.86 -24.79 -3.97
C ALA A 74 8.36 -25.79 -2.89
N ASP A 75 8.19 -25.33 -1.65
CA ASP A 75 7.58 -26.10 -0.56
C ASP A 75 6.73 -25.18 0.32
N MET A 76 5.46 -25.02 -0.06
CA MET A 76 4.51 -24.20 0.69
C MET A 76 4.20 -24.76 2.07
N GLY A 77 4.31 -26.08 2.28
CA GLY A 77 4.06 -26.70 3.58
C GLY A 77 5.12 -26.32 4.61
N ALA A 78 6.39 -26.31 4.19
CA ALA A 78 7.50 -25.78 4.99
C ALA A 78 7.43 -24.26 5.13
N ALA A 79 7.13 -23.55 4.04
CA ALA A 79 7.06 -22.09 4.03
C ALA A 79 6.06 -21.55 5.04
N MET A 80 4.89 -22.17 5.19
CA MET A 80 3.88 -21.74 6.16
C MET A 80 4.31 -21.93 7.62
N LYS A 81 5.30 -22.77 7.90
CA LYS A 81 5.86 -22.99 9.25
C LYS A 81 7.00 -22.02 9.55
N ASP A 82 7.74 -21.60 8.53
CA ASP A 82 8.84 -20.63 8.66
C ASP A 82 8.34 -19.18 8.56
N LYS A 83 8.64 -18.36 9.56
CA LYS A 83 8.15 -16.97 9.62
C LYS A 83 8.69 -16.10 8.48
N LEU A 84 9.94 -16.30 8.06
CA LEU A 84 10.57 -15.49 7.01
C LEU A 84 9.98 -15.87 5.64
N LEU A 85 9.93 -17.16 5.33
CA LEU A 85 9.38 -17.63 4.06
C LEU A 85 7.90 -17.27 3.94
N ARG A 86 7.10 -17.48 5.01
CA ARG A 86 5.68 -17.10 5.02
C ARG A 86 5.47 -15.61 4.80
N PHE A 87 6.25 -14.76 5.45
CA PHE A 87 6.12 -13.31 5.31
C PHE A 87 6.33 -12.87 3.85
N TRP A 88 7.45 -13.28 3.24
CA TRP A 88 7.81 -12.83 1.90
C TRP A 88 6.98 -13.49 0.80
N THR A 89 6.56 -14.73 1.00
CA THR A 89 5.80 -15.51 0.01
C THR A 89 4.31 -15.17 0.07
N VAL A 90 3.75 -14.89 1.25
CA VAL A 90 2.29 -14.76 1.43
C VAL A 90 1.92 -13.44 2.08
N GLU A 91 2.34 -13.21 3.32
CA GLU A 91 1.76 -12.15 4.16
C GLU A 91 1.98 -10.76 3.54
N HIS A 92 3.19 -10.49 3.05
CA HIS A 92 3.54 -9.19 2.50
C HIS A 92 2.69 -8.86 1.27
N ILE A 93 2.73 -9.72 0.25
CA ILE A 93 2.03 -9.50 -1.02
C ILE A 93 0.52 -9.46 -0.83
N SER A 94 -0.05 -10.37 -0.02
CA SER A 94 -1.49 -10.41 0.23
C SER A 94 -1.98 -9.12 0.89
N MET A 95 -1.30 -8.65 1.93
CA MET A 95 -1.67 -7.42 2.63
C MET A 95 -1.54 -6.18 1.74
N MET A 96 -0.50 -6.12 0.91
CA MET A 96 -0.32 -5.03 -0.06
C MET A 96 -1.41 -5.01 -1.12
N VAL A 97 -1.77 -6.17 -1.69
CA VAL A 97 -2.87 -6.27 -2.68
C VAL A 97 -4.20 -5.85 -2.07
N ILE A 98 -4.53 -6.31 -0.86
CA ILE A 98 -5.76 -5.91 -0.17
C ILE A 98 -5.79 -4.39 0.05
N ALA A 99 -4.68 -3.81 0.53
CA ALA A 99 -4.58 -2.37 0.73
C ALA A 99 -4.78 -1.58 -0.57
N ILE A 100 -4.18 -2.05 -1.67
CA ILE A 100 -4.32 -1.43 -2.99
C ILE A 100 -5.77 -1.51 -3.49
N VAL A 101 -6.43 -2.64 -3.30
CA VAL A 101 -7.86 -2.81 -3.64
C VAL A 101 -8.72 -1.82 -2.84
N LEU A 102 -8.46 -1.65 -1.54
CA LEU A 102 -9.17 -0.66 -0.71
C LEU A 102 -8.96 0.77 -1.22
N ILE A 103 -7.73 1.15 -1.59
CA ILE A 103 -7.42 2.46 -2.17
C ILE A 103 -8.17 2.66 -3.50
N THR A 104 -8.18 1.65 -4.37
CA THR A 104 -8.89 1.72 -5.65
C THR A 104 -10.40 1.85 -5.45
N ILE A 105 -10.99 1.02 -4.57
CA ILE A 105 -12.41 1.12 -4.23
C ILE A 105 -12.73 2.47 -3.60
N GLY A 106 -11.87 2.99 -2.71
CA GLY A 106 -12.04 4.31 -2.10
C GLY A 106 -12.08 5.44 -3.13
N SER A 107 -11.16 5.41 -4.09
CA SER A 107 -11.08 6.39 -5.18
C SER A 107 -12.27 6.27 -6.15
N VAL A 108 -12.62 5.06 -6.58
CA VAL A 108 -13.72 4.82 -7.54
C VAL A 108 -15.08 5.09 -6.91
N SER A 109 -15.31 4.61 -5.68
CA SER A 109 -16.58 4.82 -4.98
C SER A 109 -16.78 6.28 -4.58
N ALA A 110 -15.72 7.02 -4.23
CA ALA A 110 -15.82 8.47 -3.99
C ALA A 110 -16.23 9.20 -5.28
N LYS A 111 -15.66 8.89 -6.44
CA LYS A 111 -16.07 9.51 -7.72
C LYS A 111 -17.56 9.32 -8.04
N LYS A 112 -18.14 8.19 -7.62
CA LYS A 112 -19.54 7.83 -7.85
C LYS A 112 -20.49 8.28 -6.73
N ALA A 113 -20.00 8.95 -5.68
CA ALA A 113 -20.84 9.31 -4.54
C ALA A 113 -21.68 10.57 -4.83
N PRO A 114 -22.94 10.63 -4.35
CA PRO A 114 -23.88 11.70 -4.70
C PRO A 114 -23.59 13.04 -4.01
N THR A 115 -22.95 13.02 -2.85
CA THR A 115 -22.68 14.22 -2.04
C THR A 115 -21.20 14.33 -1.72
N ASP A 116 -20.70 15.55 -1.59
CA ASP A 116 -19.29 15.81 -1.27
C ASP A 116 -18.87 15.20 0.07
N LEU A 117 -19.77 15.22 1.06
CA LEU A 117 -19.58 14.54 2.33
C LEU A 117 -19.36 13.03 2.14
N ALA A 118 -20.16 12.39 1.28
CA ALA A 118 -20.01 10.97 1.00
C ALA A 118 -18.71 10.66 0.24
N LYS A 119 -18.26 11.56 -0.65
CA LYS A 119 -16.96 11.43 -1.33
C LYS A 119 -15.81 11.43 -0.31
N HIS A 120 -15.78 12.43 0.57
CA HIS A 120 -14.76 12.55 1.61
C HIS A 120 -14.79 11.37 2.59
N LYS A 121 -15.97 10.97 3.09
CA LYS A 121 -16.11 9.84 4.01
C LYS A 121 -15.61 8.53 3.41
N ARG A 122 -15.96 8.23 2.14
CA ARG A 122 -15.51 7.01 1.45
C ARG A 122 -13.99 6.98 1.30
N THR A 123 -13.39 8.07 0.85
CA THR A 123 -11.92 8.17 0.74
C THR A 123 -11.26 8.01 2.10
N ALA A 124 -11.72 8.73 3.13
CA ALA A 124 -11.11 8.70 4.46
C ALA A 124 -11.09 7.28 5.05
N ILE A 125 -12.25 6.62 5.11
CA ILE A 125 -12.36 5.29 5.73
C ILE A 125 -11.49 4.27 5.00
N LEU A 126 -11.63 4.17 3.68
CA LEU A 126 -10.94 3.13 2.91
C LEU A 126 -9.43 3.36 2.84
N PHE A 127 -8.98 4.62 2.77
CA PHE A 127 -7.54 4.91 2.76
C PHE A 127 -6.92 4.72 4.14
N ILE A 128 -7.63 5.00 5.24
CA ILE A 128 -7.16 4.70 6.60
C ILE A 128 -6.98 3.19 6.77
N LEU A 129 -7.99 2.39 6.38
CA LEU A 129 -7.89 0.93 6.44
C LEU A 129 -6.71 0.41 5.61
N ALA A 130 -6.54 0.94 4.39
CA ALA A 130 -5.40 0.59 3.55
C ALA A 130 -4.06 0.99 4.18
N LEU A 131 -3.97 2.18 4.79
CA LEU A 131 -2.76 2.64 5.47
C LEU A 131 -2.37 1.71 6.60
N LEU A 132 -3.33 1.26 7.42
CA LEU A 132 -3.06 0.32 8.51
C LEU A 132 -2.47 -1.00 7.99
N LEU A 133 -3.05 -1.56 6.92
CA LEU A 133 -2.52 -2.77 6.28
C LEU A 133 -1.10 -2.54 5.72
N ILE A 134 -0.86 -1.39 5.09
CA ILE A 134 0.45 -1.04 4.54
C ILE A 134 1.49 -0.92 5.67
N LEU A 135 1.20 -0.17 6.72
CA LEU A 135 2.12 0.01 7.84
C LEU A 135 2.42 -1.31 8.57
N ALA A 136 1.45 -2.21 8.66
CA ALA A 136 1.63 -3.53 9.26
C ALA A 136 2.52 -4.48 8.42
N SER A 137 2.54 -4.29 7.10
CA SER A 137 3.20 -5.21 6.15
C SER A 137 4.48 -4.65 5.52
N ILE A 138 4.80 -3.36 5.72
CA ILE A 138 6.13 -2.84 5.38
C ILE A 138 7.19 -3.55 6.24
N PRO A 139 8.26 -4.12 5.64
CA PRO A 139 9.33 -4.80 6.37
C PRO A 139 10.26 -3.80 7.06
N TRP A 140 9.79 -3.16 8.13
CA TRP A 140 10.56 -2.12 8.85
C TRP A 140 11.87 -2.67 9.45
N PRO A 141 12.90 -1.82 9.64
CA PRO A 141 14.18 -2.25 10.20
C PRO A 141 14.09 -2.87 11.60
N PHE A 142 13.04 -2.54 12.36
CA PHE A 142 12.79 -3.03 13.71
C PHE A 142 11.96 -4.33 13.75
N MET A 143 11.59 -4.91 12.60
CA MET A 143 10.98 -6.24 12.55
C MET A 143 12.00 -7.34 12.84
N ALA A 144 11.51 -8.55 13.14
CA ALA A 144 12.36 -9.71 13.45
C ALA A 144 13.46 -9.93 12.40
N THR A 145 14.60 -10.43 12.86
CA THR A 145 15.79 -10.72 12.04
C THR A 145 15.43 -11.52 10.79
N GLY A 146 15.79 -11.00 9.62
CA GLY A 146 15.50 -11.60 8.30
C GLY A 146 14.20 -11.14 7.62
N VAL A 147 13.25 -10.57 8.37
CA VAL A 147 12.09 -9.86 7.79
C VAL A 147 12.40 -8.38 7.60
N GLY A 148 13.00 -7.75 8.62
CA GLY A 148 13.32 -6.32 8.56
C GLY A 148 14.30 -5.97 7.45
N ARG A 149 13.98 -4.91 6.70
CA ARG A 149 14.86 -4.29 5.70
C ARG A 149 15.34 -2.94 6.20
N SER A 150 16.43 -2.44 5.63
CA SER A 150 16.89 -1.07 5.84
C SER A 150 15.80 -0.05 5.47
N TRP A 151 15.94 1.18 5.99
CA TRP A 151 15.02 2.27 5.64
C TRP A 151 14.98 2.53 4.13
N ILE A 152 16.09 2.31 3.44
CA ILE A 152 16.21 2.35 1.98
C ILE A 152 16.72 1.01 1.47
#